data_AF-A0A965AN36-F1
#
_entry.id   AF-A0A965AN36-F1
#
_cell.length_a   1.000
_cell.length_b   1.000
_cell.length_c   1.000
_cell.angle_alpha   90.00
_cell.angle_beta   90.00
_cell.angle_gamma   90.00
#
_symmetry.space_group_name_H-M   'P 1'
#
loop_
_entity.id
_entity.type
_entity.pdbx_description
1 polymer ?
#
loop_
_entity_poly.entity_id
_entity_poly.type
_entity_poly.pdbx_seq_one_letter_code
_entity_poly.pdbx_strand_id
1 'polypeptide(L)'
;MGLPDELFDAIESVAALPLAFRLRRGDAAAVGEAASSIKSQDVSELERLSLIRTLAESRVAESVSLLKAIAFQEPAIPDSLRVAALSGLGNFDDPSIGQLVVRSLPKLKGNLRSAALSLLSSRPAWTKLLLESIKAGHILPSEIPPDVVERVRQHREQDVRQIAARLLPPEVTPEVSLAGRVAAITDIVATGSGNPYEGRKIFLAKCSQCHRLFHDGGYLGPALTNYQRDNLSHLLRAITAPSEEIREGYAYFAVLTDDGRSLTGFIVDRDLSGLQLRTLDGETLSLVNEHIDEIVPLGKSLMPAGLLDELEPQQLRDFFAYLRIRQPIAAPATR
;
A
#
# COMPACT_ATOMS: atom_id res chain seq x y z
N MET A 1 9.78 14.70 15.37
CA MET A 1 10.15 15.82 16.26
C MET A 1 11.64 16.09 16.12
N GLY A 2 12.03 17.29 15.68
CA GLY A 2 13.42 17.73 15.69
C GLY A 2 13.85 18.12 17.11
N LEU A 3 15.16 18.06 17.38
CA LEU A 3 15.72 18.64 18.61
C LEU A 3 15.55 20.17 18.57
N PRO A 4 15.56 20.88 19.71
CA PRO A 4 15.53 22.34 19.72
C PRO A 4 16.74 22.94 18.98
N ASP A 5 16.56 24.06 18.29
CA ASP A 5 17.64 24.74 17.53
C ASP A 5 18.88 25.03 18.39
N GLU A 6 18.67 25.41 19.65
CA GLU A 6 19.73 25.64 20.64
C GLU A 6 20.59 24.40 20.91
N LEU A 7 20.00 23.20 20.86
CA LEU A 7 20.71 21.95 21.05
C LEU A 7 21.54 21.58 19.81
N PHE A 8 21.07 21.96 18.62
CA PHE A 8 21.81 21.76 17.38
C PHE A 8 23.02 22.66 17.29
N ASP A 9 22.88 23.94 17.62
CA ASP A 9 24.00 24.90 17.67
C ASP A 9 25.05 24.44 18.69
N ALA A 10 24.61 23.88 19.82
CA ALA A 10 25.51 23.28 20.81
C ALA A 10 26.25 22.04 20.27
N ILE A 11 25.58 21.15 19.54
CA ILE A 11 26.23 19.97 18.93
C ILE A 11 27.23 20.41 17.85
N GLU A 12 26.85 21.36 16.99
CA GLU A 12 27.68 21.89 15.91
C GLU A 12 28.96 22.56 16.44
N SER A 13 28.91 23.14 17.65
CA SER A 13 30.07 23.70 18.33
C SER A 13 31.09 22.65 18.82
N VAL A 14 30.69 21.37 18.91
CA VAL A 14 31.50 20.28 19.47
C VAL A 14 31.83 19.19 18.43
N ALA A 15 30.96 18.95 17.45
CA ALA A 15 31.14 17.95 16.39
C ALA A 15 30.29 18.28 15.15
N ALA A 16 30.67 17.74 13.98
CA ALA A 16 29.85 17.87 12.78
C ALA A 16 28.48 17.18 12.98
N LEU A 17 27.40 17.90 12.64
CA LEU A 17 26.04 17.35 12.69
C LEU A 17 25.93 16.11 11.78
N PRO A 18 25.27 15.01 12.23
CA PRO A 18 25.06 13.85 11.39
C PRO A 18 24.31 14.20 10.10
N LEU A 19 24.67 13.53 9.00
CA LEU A 19 24.16 13.81 7.65
C LEU A 19 22.63 13.94 7.58
N ALA A 20 21.90 13.04 8.25
CA ALA A 20 20.44 13.07 8.29
C ALA A 20 19.87 14.36 8.89
N PHE A 21 20.54 14.97 9.88
CA PHE A 21 20.10 16.24 10.46
C PHE A 21 20.37 17.41 9.52
N ARG A 22 21.55 17.43 8.87
CA ARG A 22 21.89 18.47 7.89
C ARG A 22 20.91 18.47 6.72
N LEU A 23 20.52 17.28 6.24
CA LEU A 23 19.47 17.11 5.23
C LEU A 23 18.13 17.69 5.69
N ARG A 24 17.69 17.43 6.93
CA ARG A 24 16.43 17.98 7.45
C ARG A 24 16.43 19.50 7.60
N ARG A 25 17.60 20.11 7.80
CA ARG A 25 17.77 21.58 7.80
C ARG A 25 17.86 22.18 6.39
N GLY A 26 17.82 21.34 5.36
CA GLY A 26 17.89 21.79 3.96
C GLY A 26 19.30 22.18 3.50
N ASP A 27 20.36 21.65 4.13
CA ASP A 27 21.73 21.88 3.67
C ASP A 27 21.96 21.26 2.28
N ALA A 28 22.17 22.10 1.26
CA ALA A 28 22.41 21.67 -0.11
C ALA A 28 23.70 20.82 -0.25
N ALA A 29 24.73 21.06 0.57
CA ALA A 29 25.94 20.24 0.56
C ALA A 29 25.66 18.83 1.08
N ALA A 30 24.75 18.69 2.04
CA ALA A 30 24.30 17.41 2.56
C ALA A 30 23.55 16.59 1.50
N VAL A 31 22.84 17.23 0.55
CA VAL A 31 22.19 16.52 -0.57
C VAL A 31 23.23 15.83 -1.46
N GLY A 32 24.35 16.48 -1.74
CA GLY A 32 25.45 15.91 -2.52
C GLY A 32 26.16 14.75 -1.82
N GLU A 33 26.37 14.86 -0.51
CA GLU A 33 26.92 13.78 0.30
C GLU A 33 25.96 12.58 0.36
N ALA A 34 24.68 12.81 0.60
CA ALA A 34 23.65 11.77 0.59
C ALA A 34 23.56 11.08 -0.77
N ALA A 35 23.67 11.82 -1.88
CA ALA A 35 23.70 11.24 -3.22
C ALA A 35 24.86 10.25 -3.39
N SER A 36 26.01 10.56 -2.82
CA SER A 36 27.20 9.70 -2.89
C SER A 36 27.01 8.45 -2.03
N SER A 37 26.53 8.59 -0.80
CA SER A 37 26.25 7.47 0.11
C SER A 37 25.16 6.54 -0.43
N ILE A 38 24.11 7.07 -1.05
CA ILE A 38 23.03 6.27 -1.65
C ILE A 38 23.51 5.47 -2.86
N LYS A 39 24.54 5.92 -3.58
CA LYS A 39 25.10 5.19 -4.73
C LYS A 39 26.17 4.18 -4.33
N SER A 40 26.78 4.34 -3.16
CA SER A 40 27.81 3.44 -2.66
C SER A 40 27.25 2.07 -2.31
N GLN A 41 27.96 1.01 -2.71
CA GLN A 41 27.66 -0.38 -2.32
C GLN A 41 28.19 -0.71 -0.91
N ASP A 42 29.08 0.14 -0.36
CA ASP A 42 29.66 -0.04 0.97
C ASP A 42 28.69 0.40 2.08
N VAL A 43 27.64 1.14 1.72
CA VAL A 43 26.61 1.62 2.64
C VAL A 43 25.47 0.61 2.67
N SER A 44 25.04 0.23 3.89
CA SER A 44 23.97 -0.75 4.06
C SER A 44 22.66 -0.28 3.41
N GLU A 45 21.84 -1.21 2.91
CA GLU A 45 20.56 -0.86 2.30
C GLU A 45 19.64 -0.09 3.25
N LEU A 46 19.64 -0.44 4.54
CA LEU A 46 18.89 0.26 5.59
C LEU A 46 19.30 1.72 5.73
N GLU A 47 20.60 1.99 5.70
CA GLU A 47 21.13 3.35 5.79
C GLU A 47 20.82 4.15 4.52
N ARG A 48 20.98 3.54 3.34
CA ARG A 48 20.59 4.16 2.06
C ARG A 48 19.11 4.52 2.03
N LEU A 49 18.25 3.64 2.53
CA LEU A 49 16.81 3.85 2.63
C LEU A 49 16.47 4.98 3.62
N SER A 50 17.17 5.05 4.76
CA SER A 50 17.06 6.17 5.71
C SER A 50 17.41 7.52 5.06
N LEU A 51 18.50 7.57 4.28
CA LEU A 51 18.90 8.78 3.56
C LEU A 51 17.87 9.21 2.50
N ILE A 52 17.29 8.26 1.75
CA ILE A 52 16.24 8.55 0.76
C ILE A 52 15.01 9.17 1.42
N ARG A 53 14.56 8.61 2.53
CA ARG A 53 13.42 9.16 3.31
C ARG A 53 13.73 10.55 3.84
N THR A 54 14.94 10.76 4.35
CA THR A 54 15.38 12.07 4.84
C THR A 54 15.45 13.12 3.73
N LEU A 55 15.92 12.74 2.53
CA LEU A 55 15.91 13.62 1.35
C LEU A 55 14.49 14.01 0.97
N ALA A 56 13.54 13.07 1.00
CA ALA A 56 12.15 13.35 0.73
C ALA A 56 11.50 14.28 1.79
N GLU A 57 11.91 14.18 3.05
CA GLU A 57 11.47 15.07 4.14
C GLU A 57 12.03 16.48 4.00
N SER A 58 13.25 16.64 3.47
CA SER A 58 13.94 17.94 3.37
C SER A 58 13.22 19.00 2.54
N ARG A 59 12.35 18.58 1.60
CA ARG A 59 11.65 19.44 0.62
C ARG A 59 12.59 20.38 -0.19
N VAL A 60 13.88 20.08 -0.27
CA VAL A 60 14.87 20.82 -1.07
C VAL A 60 14.73 20.47 -2.56
N ALA A 61 14.77 21.46 -3.45
CA ALA A 61 14.53 21.26 -4.88
C ALA A 61 15.52 20.28 -5.53
N GLU A 62 16.78 20.31 -5.10
CA GLU A 62 17.86 19.42 -5.54
C GLU A 62 17.56 17.95 -5.22
N SER A 63 16.82 17.68 -4.13
CA SER A 63 16.40 16.32 -3.75
C SER A 63 15.48 15.71 -4.80
N VAL A 64 14.69 16.50 -5.53
CA VAL A 64 13.78 16.00 -6.59
C VAL A 64 14.56 15.33 -7.70
N SER A 65 15.64 15.95 -8.17
CA SER A 65 16.48 15.41 -9.25
C SER A 65 17.13 14.09 -8.84
N LEU A 66 17.61 14.02 -7.60
CA LEU A 66 18.21 12.81 -7.04
C LEU A 66 17.18 11.69 -6.87
N LEU A 67 15.99 11.98 -6.32
CA LEU A 67 14.92 11.00 -6.15
C LEU A 67 14.40 10.48 -7.50
N LYS A 68 14.26 11.34 -8.52
CA LYS A 68 13.93 10.92 -9.89
C LYS A 68 15.02 9.98 -10.45
N ALA A 69 16.29 10.29 -10.22
CA ALA A 69 17.38 9.43 -10.63
C ALA A 69 17.31 8.06 -9.93
N ILE A 70 17.07 8.04 -8.62
CA ILE A 70 16.96 6.78 -7.85
C ILE A 70 15.76 5.96 -8.33
N ALA A 71 14.60 6.58 -8.55
CA ALA A 71 13.39 5.87 -8.97
C ALA A 71 13.49 5.25 -10.38
N PHE A 72 14.16 5.94 -11.32
CA PHE A 72 14.03 5.65 -12.76
C PHE A 72 15.35 5.42 -13.52
N GLN A 73 16.52 5.79 -12.99
CA GLN A 73 17.79 5.66 -13.72
C GLN A 73 18.53 4.37 -13.36
N GLU A 74 19.38 3.93 -14.30
CA GLU A 74 20.39 2.87 -14.12
C GLU A 74 21.68 3.46 -13.51
N PRO A 75 22.52 2.68 -12.80
CA PRO A 75 22.56 1.20 -12.68
C PRO A 75 21.48 0.61 -11.76
N ALA A 76 21.45 -0.72 -11.64
CA ALA A 76 20.47 -1.49 -10.87
C ALA A 76 20.44 -1.08 -9.39
N ILE A 77 19.54 -0.15 -9.05
CA ILE A 77 19.18 0.19 -7.68
C ILE A 77 18.15 -0.84 -7.19
N PRO A 78 18.31 -1.41 -5.99
CA PRO A 78 17.32 -2.30 -5.39
C PRO A 78 15.91 -1.71 -5.43
N ASP A 79 14.91 -2.54 -5.73
CA ASP A 79 13.52 -2.11 -5.85
C ASP A 79 12.99 -1.45 -4.56
N SER A 80 13.49 -1.86 -3.39
CA SER A 80 13.19 -1.23 -2.09
C SER A 80 13.54 0.27 -2.07
N LEU A 81 14.74 0.62 -2.51
CA LEU A 81 15.21 2.01 -2.58
C LEU A 81 14.46 2.81 -3.64
N ARG A 82 14.11 2.16 -4.76
CA ARG A 82 13.34 2.78 -5.85
C ARG A 82 11.90 3.06 -5.43
N VAL A 83 11.26 2.15 -4.70
CA VAL A 83 9.94 2.36 -4.08
C VAL A 83 10.01 3.53 -3.10
N ALA A 84 10.97 3.54 -2.18
CA ALA A 84 11.15 4.65 -1.23
C ALA A 84 11.34 6.00 -1.95
N ALA A 85 12.07 6.02 -3.06
CA ALA A 85 12.24 7.23 -3.87
C ALA A 85 10.96 7.67 -4.57
N LEU A 86 10.18 6.74 -5.14
CA LEU A 86 8.86 7.03 -5.73
C LEU A 86 7.91 7.62 -4.68
N SER A 87 7.80 6.99 -3.52
CA SER A 87 6.91 7.47 -2.44
C SER A 87 7.40 8.83 -1.92
N GLY A 88 8.72 9.03 -1.82
CA GLY A 88 9.32 10.31 -1.43
C GLY A 88 9.09 11.46 -2.40
N LEU A 89 9.02 11.19 -3.72
CA LEU A 89 8.66 12.20 -4.73
C LEU A 89 7.29 12.84 -4.48
N GLY A 90 6.40 12.15 -3.75
CA GLY A 90 5.09 12.68 -3.37
C GLY A 90 5.16 13.95 -2.51
N ASN A 91 6.25 14.16 -1.77
CA ASN A 91 6.44 15.35 -0.92
C ASN A 91 6.70 16.64 -1.71
N PHE A 92 6.86 16.57 -3.03
CA PHE A 92 7.20 17.71 -3.88
C PHE A 92 6.06 18.02 -4.86
N ASP A 93 5.66 19.28 -4.93
CA ASP A 93 4.63 19.75 -5.87
C ASP A 93 5.26 20.13 -7.23
N ASP A 94 5.89 19.16 -7.89
CA ASP A 94 6.52 19.34 -9.20
C ASP A 94 5.72 18.59 -10.29
N PRO A 95 5.07 19.29 -11.24
CA PRO A 95 4.31 18.67 -12.32
C PRO A 95 5.10 17.68 -13.19
N SER A 96 6.42 17.86 -13.31
CA SER A 96 7.27 16.97 -14.11
C SER A 96 7.42 15.58 -13.49
N ILE A 97 7.17 15.43 -12.18
CA ILE A 97 7.13 14.13 -11.49
C ILE A 97 6.01 13.28 -12.09
N GLY A 98 4.77 13.76 -12.08
CA GLY A 98 3.63 13.01 -12.62
C GLY A 98 3.82 12.63 -14.09
N GLN A 99 4.34 13.54 -14.91
CA GLN A 99 4.64 13.26 -16.31
C GLN A 99 5.69 12.16 -16.50
N LEU A 100 6.77 12.18 -15.70
CA LEU A 100 7.80 11.16 -15.75
C LEU A 100 7.27 9.79 -15.31
N VAL A 101 6.46 9.77 -14.24
CA VAL A 101 5.90 8.55 -13.67
C VAL A 101 4.92 7.90 -14.66
N VAL A 102 3.99 8.66 -15.26
CA VAL A 102 3.08 8.13 -16.29
C VAL A 102 3.84 7.54 -17.47
N ARG A 103 4.86 8.24 -18.00
CA ARG A 103 5.68 7.75 -19.12
C ARG A 103 6.44 6.46 -18.78
N SER A 104 6.86 6.32 -17.52
CA SER A 104 7.66 5.18 -17.07
C SER A 104 6.81 3.99 -16.64
N LEU A 105 5.53 4.21 -16.34
CA LEU A 105 4.62 3.23 -15.76
C LEU A 105 4.54 1.88 -16.51
N PRO A 106 4.54 1.81 -17.86
CA PRO A 106 4.53 0.53 -18.58
C PRO A 106 5.76 -0.35 -18.31
N LYS A 107 6.89 0.23 -17.88
CA LYS A 107 8.12 -0.50 -17.57
C LYS A 107 8.16 -1.00 -16.12
N LEU A 108 7.32 -0.45 -15.24
CA LEU A 108 7.29 -0.80 -13.82
C LEU A 108 6.43 -2.03 -13.58
N LYS A 109 6.89 -2.89 -12.66
CA LYS A 109 6.20 -4.14 -12.27
C LYS A 109 6.16 -4.25 -10.75
N GLY A 110 5.27 -5.11 -10.24
CA GLY A 110 5.17 -5.40 -8.80
C GLY A 110 5.02 -4.13 -7.95
N ASN A 111 5.73 -4.08 -6.82
CA ASN A 111 5.65 -2.98 -5.86
C ASN A 111 6.03 -1.62 -6.45
N LEU A 112 6.92 -1.57 -7.44
CA LEU A 112 7.27 -0.31 -8.12
C LEU A 112 6.09 0.27 -8.90
N ARG A 113 5.32 -0.59 -9.56
CA ARG A 113 4.11 -0.15 -10.28
C ARG A 113 3.06 0.33 -9.28
N SER A 114 2.87 -0.38 -8.16
CA SER A 114 1.97 0.04 -7.09
C SER A 114 2.37 1.40 -6.50
N ALA A 115 3.65 1.59 -6.16
CA ALA A 115 4.17 2.87 -5.66
C ALA A 115 3.96 4.01 -6.66
N ALA A 116 4.22 3.77 -7.95
CA ALA A 116 3.99 4.74 -9.02
C ALA A 116 2.50 5.12 -9.17
N LEU A 117 1.57 4.15 -9.10
CA LEU A 117 0.13 4.42 -9.17
C LEU A 117 -0.38 5.15 -7.92
N SER A 118 0.13 4.79 -6.74
CA SER A 118 -0.13 5.51 -5.49
C SER A 118 0.34 6.96 -5.56
N LEU A 119 1.55 7.20 -6.09
CA LEU A 119 2.07 8.53 -6.33
C LEU A 119 1.17 9.32 -7.29
N LEU A 120 0.82 8.74 -8.45
CA LEU A 120 -0.01 9.43 -9.45
C LEU A 120 -1.40 9.80 -8.95
N SER A 121 -1.98 8.98 -8.06
CA SER A 121 -3.29 9.26 -7.48
C SER A 121 -3.25 10.11 -6.22
N SER A 122 -2.06 10.53 -5.78
CA SER A 122 -1.90 11.32 -4.56
C SER A 122 -2.24 12.80 -4.74
N ARG A 123 -2.18 13.34 -5.96
CA ARG A 123 -2.49 14.76 -6.24
C ARG A 123 -3.49 14.90 -7.38
N PRO A 124 -4.30 15.97 -7.41
CA PRO A 124 -5.23 16.22 -8.50
C PRO A 124 -4.58 16.27 -9.88
N ALA A 125 -3.51 17.06 -10.02
CA ALA A 125 -2.83 17.25 -11.30
C ALA A 125 -2.27 15.93 -11.86
N TRP A 126 -1.70 15.10 -11.01
CA TRP A 126 -1.15 13.81 -11.40
C TRP A 126 -2.24 12.75 -11.65
N THR A 127 -3.35 12.83 -10.91
CA THR A 127 -4.49 11.94 -11.10
C THR A 127 -5.13 12.17 -12.47
N LYS A 128 -5.21 13.42 -12.92
CA LYS A 128 -5.68 13.77 -14.27
C LYS A 128 -4.81 13.13 -15.35
N LEU A 129 -3.48 13.17 -15.20
CA LEU A 129 -2.55 12.49 -16.13
C LEU A 129 -2.77 10.96 -16.16
N LEU A 130 -3.03 10.34 -15.00
CA LEU A 130 -3.36 8.92 -14.92
C LEU A 130 -4.67 8.60 -15.66
N LEU A 131 -5.73 9.37 -15.40
CA LEU A 131 -7.03 9.19 -16.03
C LEU A 131 -7.00 9.43 -17.54
N GLU A 132 -6.20 10.40 -18.01
CA GLU A 132 -5.94 10.61 -19.43
C GLU A 132 -5.24 9.42 -20.08
N SER A 133 -4.27 8.82 -19.40
CA SER A 133 -3.57 7.61 -19.86
C SER A 133 -4.52 6.41 -19.96
N ILE A 134 -5.45 6.27 -19.03
CA ILE A 134 -6.53 5.25 -19.08
C ILE A 134 -7.46 5.53 -20.26
N LYS A 135 -7.90 6.78 -20.44
CA LYS A 135 -8.76 7.19 -21.55
C LYS A 135 -8.11 6.94 -22.92
N ALA A 136 -6.78 7.12 -23.02
CA ALA A 136 -6.01 6.85 -24.22
C ALA A 136 -5.77 5.34 -24.48
N GLY A 137 -6.15 4.46 -23.56
CA GLY A 137 -5.95 3.01 -23.69
C GLY A 137 -4.52 2.54 -23.42
N HIS A 138 -3.65 3.38 -22.86
CA HIS A 138 -2.29 2.99 -22.49
C HIS A 138 -2.24 2.17 -21.19
N ILE A 139 -3.28 2.29 -20.35
CA ILE A 139 -3.46 1.54 -19.11
C ILE A 139 -4.90 1.04 -19.10
N LEU A 140 -5.10 -0.25 -18.88
CA LEU A 140 -6.44 -0.80 -18.75
C LEU A 140 -7.01 -0.48 -17.35
N PRO A 141 -8.31 -0.14 -17.23
CA PRO A 141 -8.93 0.11 -15.93
C PRO A 141 -8.78 -1.05 -14.94
N SER A 142 -8.72 -2.30 -15.43
CA SER A 142 -8.51 -3.51 -14.64
C SER A 142 -7.10 -3.64 -14.05
N GLU A 143 -6.13 -2.86 -14.54
CA GLU A 143 -4.77 -2.83 -14.01
C GLU A 143 -4.60 -1.86 -12.82
N ILE A 144 -5.63 -1.08 -12.50
CA ILE A 144 -5.59 -0.12 -11.42
C ILE A 144 -5.91 -0.84 -10.10
N PRO A 145 -5.00 -0.79 -9.10
CA PRO A 145 -5.24 -1.37 -7.78
C PRO A 145 -6.53 -0.82 -7.13
N PRO A 146 -7.27 -1.65 -6.36
CA PRO A 146 -8.50 -1.22 -5.72
C PRO A 146 -8.35 0.02 -4.82
N ASP A 147 -7.22 0.16 -4.11
CA ASP A 147 -6.97 1.33 -3.26
C ASP A 147 -6.82 2.62 -4.08
N VAL A 148 -6.18 2.54 -5.24
CA VAL A 148 -6.05 3.67 -6.17
C VAL A 148 -7.43 4.03 -6.72
N VAL A 149 -8.26 3.04 -7.05
CA VAL A 149 -9.65 3.30 -7.48
C VAL A 149 -10.43 4.04 -6.40
N GLU A 150 -10.38 3.56 -5.15
CA GLU A 150 -11.12 4.20 -4.05
C GLU A 150 -10.57 5.60 -3.71
N ARG A 151 -9.24 5.79 -3.73
CA ARG A 151 -8.62 7.10 -3.54
C ARG A 151 -9.10 8.10 -4.60
N VAL A 152 -9.13 7.70 -5.87
CA VAL A 152 -9.57 8.57 -6.96
C VAL A 152 -11.08 8.86 -6.89
N ARG A 153 -11.90 7.91 -6.40
CA ARG A 153 -13.35 8.14 -6.16
C ARG A 153 -13.62 9.12 -5.03
N GLN A 154 -12.77 9.12 -4.00
CA GLN A 154 -12.87 10.02 -2.84
C GLN A 154 -12.09 11.33 -3.04
N HIS A 155 -11.63 11.59 -4.25
CA HIS A 155 -10.84 12.77 -4.56
C HIS A 155 -11.61 14.07 -4.30
N ARG A 156 -10.97 15.12 -3.79
CA ARG A 156 -11.61 16.42 -3.45
C ARG A 156 -12.22 17.15 -4.64
N GLU A 157 -11.57 17.09 -5.80
CA GLU A 157 -12.07 17.72 -7.02
C GLU A 157 -13.19 16.92 -7.69
N GLN A 158 -14.29 17.60 -8.00
CA GLN A 158 -15.49 16.98 -8.57
C GLN A 158 -15.29 16.43 -9.98
N ASP A 159 -14.48 17.11 -10.81
CA ASP A 159 -14.16 16.68 -12.17
C ASP A 159 -13.39 15.35 -12.18
N VAL A 160 -12.41 15.19 -11.29
CA VAL A 160 -11.68 13.92 -11.10
C VAL A 160 -12.65 12.79 -10.74
N ARG A 161 -13.56 13.02 -9.78
CA ARG A 161 -14.58 12.02 -9.39
C ARG A 161 -15.48 11.63 -10.56
N GLN A 162 -15.91 12.60 -11.38
CA GLN A 162 -16.78 12.35 -12.53
C GLN A 162 -16.07 11.55 -13.63
N ILE A 163 -14.81 11.86 -13.92
CA ILE A 163 -14.01 11.12 -14.91
C ILE A 163 -13.77 9.68 -14.41
N ALA A 164 -13.41 9.53 -13.13
CA ALA A 164 -13.18 8.24 -12.51
C ALA A 164 -14.41 7.34 -12.56
N ALA A 165 -15.61 7.87 -12.27
CA ALA A 165 -16.86 7.12 -12.35
C ALA A 165 -17.18 6.60 -13.76
N ARG A 166 -16.64 7.23 -14.81
CA ARG A 166 -16.81 6.80 -16.22
C ARG A 166 -15.76 5.80 -16.68
N LEU A 167 -14.52 5.93 -16.18
CA LEU A 167 -13.37 5.18 -16.69
C LEU A 167 -12.99 3.98 -15.84
N LEU A 168 -13.21 4.02 -14.53
CA LEU A 168 -12.80 2.95 -13.62
C LEU A 168 -13.90 1.90 -13.47
N PRO A 169 -13.55 0.64 -13.13
CA PRO A 169 -14.54 -0.43 -12.97
C PRO A 169 -15.60 -0.01 -11.95
N PRO A 170 -16.90 -0.18 -12.20
CA PRO A 170 -17.94 0.22 -11.27
C PRO A 170 -17.81 -0.53 -9.93
N GLU A 171 -18.44 0.01 -8.89
CA GLU A 171 -18.60 -0.78 -7.66
C GLU A 171 -19.45 -2.01 -7.97
N VAL A 172 -18.94 -3.19 -7.64
CA VAL A 172 -19.67 -4.44 -7.82
C VAL A 172 -20.69 -4.56 -6.70
N THR A 173 -21.95 -4.27 -7.02
CA THR A 173 -23.09 -4.65 -6.17
C THR A 173 -23.47 -6.10 -6.48
N PRO A 174 -23.38 -7.04 -5.54
CA PRO A 174 -23.78 -8.43 -5.79
C PRO A 174 -25.26 -8.53 -6.17
N GLU A 175 -25.59 -9.31 -7.22
CA GLU A 175 -26.98 -9.59 -7.59
C GLU A 175 -27.71 -10.44 -6.54
N VAL A 176 -26.98 -11.35 -5.88
CA VAL A 176 -27.50 -12.21 -4.81
C VAL A 176 -27.23 -11.57 -3.46
N SER A 177 -28.25 -11.53 -2.60
CA SER A 177 -28.09 -11.06 -1.22
C SER A 177 -26.95 -11.80 -0.50
N LEU A 178 -26.24 -11.09 0.38
CA LEU A 178 -25.18 -11.68 1.19
C LEU A 178 -25.65 -12.92 1.95
N ALA A 179 -26.85 -12.85 2.56
CA ALA A 179 -27.45 -13.96 3.28
C ALA A 179 -27.64 -15.20 2.39
N GLY A 180 -28.11 -15.00 1.15
CA GLY A 180 -28.25 -16.09 0.18
C GLY A 180 -26.91 -16.73 -0.20
N ARG A 181 -25.87 -15.91 -0.43
CA ARG A 181 -24.52 -16.41 -0.74
C ARG A 181 -23.91 -17.19 0.42
N VAL A 182 -24.02 -16.66 1.65
CA VAL A 182 -23.53 -17.34 2.86
C VAL A 182 -24.24 -18.67 3.07
N ALA A 183 -25.57 -18.70 2.91
CA ALA A 183 -26.34 -19.94 3.03
C ALA A 183 -25.92 -20.99 1.99
N ALA A 184 -25.83 -20.61 0.71
CA ALA A 184 -25.43 -21.52 -0.37
C ALA A 184 -24.04 -22.15 -0.13
N ILE A 185 -23.05 -21.34 0.28
CA ILE A 185 -21.71 -21.87 0.57
C ILE A 185 -21.72 -22.72 1.84
N THR A 186 -22.51 -22.34 2.86
CA THR A 186 -22.68 -23.14 4.09
C THR A 186 -23.17 -24.55 3.76
N ASP A 187 -24.18 -24.67 2.91
CA ASP A 187 -24.74 -25.96 2.49
C ASP A 187 -23.70 -26.80 1.71
N ILE A 188 -22.95 -26.18 0.78
CA ILE A 188 -21.87 -26.86 0.05
C ILE A 188 -20.80 -27.41 0.99
N VAL A 189 -20.43 -26.64 2.02
CA VAL A 189 -19.42 -27.03 3.01
C VAL A 189 -19.95 -28.09 3.99
N ALA A 190 -21.24 -28.10 4.29
CA ALA A 190 -21.86 -29.06 5.20
C ALA A 190 -22.11 -30.43 4.57
N THR A 191 -22.33 -30.49 3.25
CA THR A 191 -22.76 -31.70 2.53
C THR A 191 -21.63 -32.66 2.13
N GLY A 192 -20.37 -32.35 2.43
CA GLY A 192 -19.25 -33.23 2.10
C GLY A 192 -17.95 -32.91 2.84
N SER A 193 -16.96 -33.80 2.71
CA SER A 193 -15.62 -33.56 3.24
C SER A 193 -14.77 -32.77 2.24
N GLY A 194 -13.81 -32.01 2.79
CA GLY A 194 -12.79 -31.32 2.01
C GLY A 194 -11.39 -31.86 2.31
N ASN A 195 -10.50 -31.74 1.34
CA ASN A 195 -9.09 -32.06 1.46
C ASN A 195 -8.28 -30.81 1.83
N PRO A 196 -7.70 -30.73 3.05
CA PRO A 196 -6.91 -29.57 3.46
C PRO A 196 -5.63 -29.35 2.64
N TYR A 197 -5.09 -30.38 1.98
CA TYR A 197 -3.91 -30.23 1.10
C TYR A 197 -4.26 -29.46 -0.18
N GLU A 198 -5.43 -29.71 -0.76
CA GLU A 198 -5.93 -28.95 -1.92
C GLU A 198 -6.39 -27.55 -1.49
N GLY A 199 -7.03 -27.44 -0.33
CA GLY A 199 -7.43 -26.15 0.25
C GLY A 199 -6.25 -25.21 0.50
N ARG A 200 -5.08 -25.74 0.88
CA ARG A 200 -3.86 -24.93 1.04
C ARG A 200 -3.46 -24.25 -0.26
N LYS A 201 -3.59 -24.91 -1.41
CA LYS A 201 -3.24 -24.31 -2.71
C LYS A 201 -4.15 -23.13 -3.02
N ILE A 202 -5.44 -23.25 -2.72
CA ILE A 202 -6.42 -22.17 -2.90
C ILE A 202 -6.09 -20.99 -1.98
N PHE A 203 -5.80 -21.25 -0.70
CA PHE A 203 -5.39 -20.21 0.24
C PHE A 203 -4.11 -19.49 -0.23
N LEU A 204 -3.10 -20.23 -0.67
CA LEU A 204 -1.87 -19.66 -1.20
C LEU A 204 -2.14 -18.76 -2.41
N ALA A 205 -2.99 -19.19 -3.34
CA ALA A 205 -3.30 -18.42 -4.54
C ALA A 205 -4.12 -17.14 -4.26
N LYS A 206 -5.10 -17.19 -3.37
CA LYS A 206 -6.10 -16.11 -3.22
C LYS A 206 -5.96 -15.27 -1.96
N CYS A 207 -5.40 -15.82 -0.87
CA CYS A 207 -5.41 -15.20 0.45
C CYS A 207 -4.01 -14.88 1.00
N SER A 208 -3.00 -15.67 0.64
CA SER A 208 -1.67 -15.60 1.27
C SER A 208 -0.90 -14.31 0.97
N GLN A 209 -1.27 -13.58 -0.08
CA GLN A 209 -0.67 -12.27 -0.36
C GLN A 209 -0.90 -11.30 0.81
N CYS A 210 -2.06 -11.38 1.46
CA CYS A 210 -2.44 -10.46 2.52
C CYS A 210 -2.43 -11.11 3.90
N HIS A 211 -2.91 -12.34 4.01
CA HIS A 211 -3.13 -13.02 5.27
C HIS A 211 -2.09 -14.09 5.55
N ARG A 212 -1.67 -14.18 6.80
CA ARG A 212 -0.90 -15.30 7.30
C ARG A 212 -1.79 -16.39 7.86
N LEU A 213 -1.54 -17.64 7.46
CA LEU A 213 -2.05 -18.80 8.16
C LEU A 213 -0.92 -19.79 8.45
N PHE A 214 -0.77 -20.13 9.73
CA PHE A 214 0.41 -20.80 10.28
C PHE A 214 1.70 -20.03 9.95
N HIS A 215 2.52 -20.60 9.06
CA HIS A 215 3.81 -20.06 8.61
C HIS A 215 3.73 -19.44 7.21
N ASP A 216 2.62 -19.61 6.49
CA ASP A 216 2.47 -19.14 5.11
C ASP A 216 1.72 -17.81 5.03
N GLY A 217 2.21 -16.90 4.20
CA GLY A 217 1.49 -15.69 3.81
C GLY A 217 1.97 -14.37 4.44
N GLY A 218 1.26 -13.30 4.10
CA GLY A 218 1.62 -11.90 4.32
C GLY A 218 1.13 -11.31 5.64
N TYR A 219 1.41 -10.01 5.81
CA TYR A 219 1.12 -9.23 7.01
C TYR A 219 0.18 -8.04 6.76
N LEU A 220 -0.36 -7.93 5.54
CA LEU A 220 -1.22 -6.81 5.16
C LEU A 220 -2.57 -6.91 5.90
N GLY A 221 -3.13 -8.11 5.94
CA GLY A 221 -4.34 -8.45 6.68
C GLY A 221 -4.04 -9.11 8.03
N PRO A 222 -5.07 -9.33 8.86
CA PRO A 222 -4.94 -10.02 10.13
C PRO A 222 -4.38 -11.44 9.97
N ALA A 223 -3.51 -11.83 10.90
CA ALA A 223 -3.05 -13.21 11.01
C ALA A 223 -4.22 -14.12 11.37
N LEU A 224 -4.47 -15.13 10.53
CA LEU A 224 -5.61 -16.04 10.67
C LEU A 224 -5.33 -17.19 11.64
N THR A 225 -4.07 -17.48 11.96
CA THR A 225 -3.67 -18.61 12.83
C THR A 225 -4.40 -18.60 14.16
N ASN A 226 -4.48 -17.43 14.80
CA ASN A 226 -5.07 -17.24 16.12
C ASN A 226 -6.56 -16.87 16.07
N TYR A 227 -7.16 -16.90 14.88
CA TYR A 227 -8.54 -16.50 14.67
C TYR A 227 -9.51 -17.65 14.95
N GLN A 228 -10.77 -17.33 15.26
CA GLN A 228 -11.82 -18.33 15.49
C GLN A 228 -12.29 -18.92 14.16
N ARG A 229 -11.45 -19.77 13.57
CA ARG A 229 -11.66 -20.35 12.24
C ARG A 229 -12.71 -21.46 12.22
N ASP A 230 -13.07 -22.04 13.36
CA ASP A 230 -14.09 -23.07 13.47
C ASP A 230 -15.53 -22.54 13.28
N ASN A 231 -15.74 -21.24 13.50
CA ASN A 231 -17.01 -20.56 13.23
C ASN A 231 -17.15 -20.23 11.73
N LEU A 232 -17.74 -21.18 10.98
CA LEU A 232 -17.92 -21.07 9.53
C LEU A 232 -18.79 -19.87 9.12
N SER A 233 -19.85 -19.58 9.86
CA SER A 233 -20.76 -18.46 9.54
C SER A 233 -20.02 -17.12 9.59
N HIS A 234 -19.22 -16.91 10.64
CA HIS A 234 -18.40 -15.70 10.78
C HIS A 234 -17.33 -15.60 9.69
N LEU A 235 -16.61 -16.70 9.39
CA LEU A 235 -15.62 -16.72 8.31
C LEU A 235 -16.27 -16.40 6.95
N LEU A 236 -17.41 -17.03 6.63
CA LEU A 236 -18.09 -16.81 5.37
C LEU A 236 -18.51 -15.36 5.22
N ARG A 237 -19.10 -14.77 6.27
CA ARG A 237 -19.49 -13.35 6.25
C ARG A 237 -18.29 -12.44 6.01
N ALA A 238 -17.19 -12.65 6.74
CA ALA A 238 -15.96 -11.87 6.59
C ALA A 238 -15.35 -12.01 5.18
N ILE A 239 -15.42 -13.18 4.55
CA ILE A 239 -14.85 -13.39 3.21
C ILE A 239 -15.78 -12.87 2.10
N THR A 240 -17.09 -13.04 2.26
CA THR A 240 -18.08 -12.69 1.23
C THR A 240 -18.45 -11.21 1.22
N ALA A 241 -18.39 -10.55 2.39
CA ALA A 241 -18.63 -9.12 2.55
C ALA A 241 -17.60 -8.48 3.51
N PRO A 242 -16.32 -8.39 3.09
CA PRO A 242 -15.23 -7.94 3.97
C PRO A 242 -15.36 -6.49 4.46
N SER A 243 -16.20 -5.68 3.82
CA SER A 243 -16.48 -4.29 4.22
C SER A 243 -17.60 -4.14 5.26
N GLU A 244 -18.39 -5.19 5.57
CA GLU A 244 -19.45 -5.09 6.60
C GLU A 244 -18.88 -4.95 8.01
N GLU A 245 -17.75 -5.59 8.27
CA GLU A 245 -17.05 -5.51 9.55
C GLU A 245 -15.54 -5.44 9.30
N ILE A 246 -14.98 -4.25 9.48
CA ILE A 246 -13.54 -4.04 9.33
C ILE A 246 -12.92 -4.01 10.73
N ARG A 247 -12.02 -4.95 10.99
CA ARG A 247 -11.33 -5.05 12.29
C ARG A 247 -10.52 -3.79 12.59
N GLU A 248 -10.52 -3.38 13.85
CA GLU A 248 -9.63 -2.34 14.35
C GLU A 248 -8.15 -2.64 13.99
N GLY A 249 -7.42 -1.60 13.61
CA GLY A 249 -6.04 -1.70 13.09
C GLY A 249 -5.94 -2.11 11.61
N TYR A 250 -7.05 -2.51 10.98
CA TYR A 250 -7.12 -2.83 9.54
C TYR A 250 -8.10 -1.94 8.77
N ALA A 251 -8.64 -0.91 9.42
CA ALA A 251 -9.37 0.15 8.75
C ALA A 251 -8.42 0.92 7.81
N TYR A 252 -8.90 1.13 6.58
CA TYR A 252 -8.17 1.85 5.55
C TYR A 252 -8.66 3.30 5.49
N PHE A 253 -7.73 4.24 5.56
CA PHE A 253 -8.03 5.67 5.68
C PHE A 253 -7.52 6.42 4.47
N ALA A 254 -8.23 7.47 4.07
CA ALA A 254 -7.68 8.58 3.30
C ALA A 254 -7.26 9.68 4.25
N VAL A 255 -6.02 10.14 4.12
CA VAL A 255 -5.48 11.29 4.83
C VAL A 255 -5.25 12.40 3.81
N LEU A 256 -6.00 13.47 3.96
CA LEU A 256 -5.90 14.66 3.13
C LEU A 256 -5.00 15.66 3.84
N THR A 257 -4.02 16.19 3.10
CA THR A 257 -3.01 17.11 3.64
C THR A 257 -3.20 18.53 3.09
N ASP A 258 -2.71 19.50 3.85
CA ASP A 258 -2.73 20.93 3.51
C ASP A 258 -2.00 21.25 2.18
N ASP A 259 -0.97 20.47 1.85
CA ASP A 259 -0.19 20.54 0.61
C ASP A 259 -0.89 19.89 -0.60
N GLY A 260 -2.17 19.54 -0.45
CA GLY A 260 -3.05 19.08 -1.53
C GLY A 260 -2.95 17.59 -1.86
N ARG A 261 -2.27 16.80 -1.02
CA ARG A 261 -2.18 15.34 -1.24
C ARG A 261 -3.35 14.60 -0.62
N SER A 262 -3.71 13.50 -1.26
CA SER A 262 -4.60 12.47 -0.75
C SER A 262 -3.79 11.19 -0.60
N LEU A 263 -3.39 10.88 0.62
CA LEU A 263 -2.66 9.65 0.96
C LEU A 263 -3.67 8.61 1.42
N THR A 264 -3.42 7.31 1.18
CA THR A 264 -4.25 6.27 1.81
C THR A 264 -3.42 5.15 2.39
N GLY A 265 -3.85 4.63 3.52
CA GLY A 265 -3.06 3.67 4.29
C GLY A 265 -3.78 3.17 5.53
N PHE A 266 -3.08 2.32 6.27
CA PHE A 266 -3.45 1.91 7.61
C PHE A 266 -2.77 2.84 8.62
N ILE A 267 -3.54 3.37 9.57
CA ILE A 267 -2.96 4.10 10.69
C ILE A 267 -2.35 3.05 11.63
N VAL A 268 -1.02 3.00 11.70
CA VAL A 268 -0.29 2.05 12.56
C VAL A 268 0.06 2.65 13.92
N ASP A 269 0.12 3.97 14.00
CA ASP A 269 0.32 4.72 15.23
C ASP A 269 -0.29 6.13 15.08
N ARG A 270 -0.76 6.72 16.17
CA ARG A 270 -1.33 8.07 16.20
C ARG A 270 -1.25 8.65 17.60
N ASP A 271 -0.72 9.86 17.70
CA ASP A 271 -0.63 10.61 18.94
C ASP A 271 -0.96 12.11 18.72
N LEU A 272 -0.63 12.94 19.72
CA LEU A 272 -0.85 14.39 19.66
C LEU A 272 0.04 15.10 18.64
N SER A 273 1.18 14.51 18.26
CA SER A 273 2.13 15.08 17.32
C SER A 273 1.84 14.71 15.87
N GLY A 274 1.24 13.55 15.63
CA GLY A 274 1.01 13.08 14.26
C GLY A 274 0.45 11.68 14.18
N LEU A 275 0.57 11.10 12.99
CA LEU A 275 0.24 9.71 12.72
C LEU A 275 1.24 9.05 11.78
N GLN A 276 1.38 7.75 11.96
CA GLN A 276 2.13 6.86 11.08
C GLN A 276 1.15 6.14 10.16
N LEU A 277 1.25 6.40 8.85
CA LEU A 277 0.39 5.83 7.82
C LEU A 277 1.17 4.80 7.02
N ARG A 278 0.84 3.51 7.16
CA ARG A 278 1.41 2.45 6.33
C ARG A 278 0.64 2.32 5.02
N THR A 279 1.30 2.60 3.92
CA THR A 279 0.77 2.50 2.56
C THR A 279 0.89 1.07 2.02
N LEU A 280 0.18 0.76 0.93
CA LEU A 280 0.10 -0.60 0.37
C LEU A 280 1.38 -1.08 -0.33
N ASP A 281 2.21 -0.14 -0.77
CA ASP A 281 3.55 -0.41 -1.28
C ASP A 281 4.55 -0.80 -0.17
N GLY A 282 4.13 -0.75 1.10
CA GLY A 282 4.91 -1.17 2.26
C GLY A 282 5.65 -0.03 2.97
N GLU A 283 5.56 1.20 2.46
CA GLU A 283 6.15 2.37 3.12
C GLU A 283 5.31 2.83 4.33
N THR A 284 5.99 3.43 5.31
CA THR A 284 5.32 4.10 6.43
C THR A 284 5.61 5.59 6.33
N LEU A 285 4.57 6.37 6.05
CA LEU A 285 4.64 7.82 5.99
C LEU A 285 4.39 8.39 7.38
N SER A 286 5.26 9.30 7.80
CA SER A 286 5.09 10.04 9.06
C SER A 286 4.45 11.39 8.75
N LEU A 287 3.26 11.64 9.28
CA LEU A 287 2.49 12.85 9.03
C LEU A 287 2.34 13.64 10.31
N VAL A 288 2.74 14.91 10.30
CA VAL A 288 2.59 15.81 11.44
C VAL A 288 1.17 16.36 11.46
N ASN A 289 0.53 16.44 12.62
CA ASN A 289 -0.88 16.81 12.75
C ASN A 289 -1.20 18.18 12.13
N GLU A 290 -0.28 19.15 12.18
CA GLU A 290 -0.51 20.48 11.59
C GLU A 290 -0.66 20.46 10.06
N HIS A 291 -0.15 19.42 9.38
CA HIS A 291 -0.24 19.26 7.92
C HIS A 291 -1.40 18.35 7.50
N ILE A 292 -2.21 17.86 8.44
CA ILE A 292 -3.35 17.01 8.16
C ILE A 292 -4.62 17.84 8.19
N ASP A 293 -5.28 17.95 7.04
CA ASP A 293 -6.58 18.62 6.94
C ASP A 293 -7.69 17.69 7.44
N GLU A 294 -7.68 16.43 6.99
CA GLU A 294 -8.80 15.52 7.20
C GLU A 294 -8.33 14.06 7.17
N ILE A 295 -8.93 13.25 8.04
CA ILE A 295 -8.75 11.79 8.05
C ILE A 295 -10.12 11.16 7.85
N VAL A 296 -10.31 10.54 6.68
CA VAL A 296 -11.58 9.95 6.28
C VAL A 296 -11.45 8.43 6.26
N PRO A 297 -12.26 7.68 7.03
CA PRO A 297 -12.33 6.24 6.85
C PRO A 297 -12.94 5.96 5.47
N LEU A 298 -12.26 5.14 4.66
CA LEU A 298 -12.77 4.81 3.31
C LEU A 298 -14.00 3.90 3.35
N GLY A 299 -14.32 3.32 4.51
CA GLY A 299 -15.51 2.49 4.71
C GLY A 299 -15.51 1.18 3.93
N LYS A 300 -14.38 0.85 3.28
CA LYS A 300 -14.22 -0.35 2.46
C LYS A 300 -12.97 -1.11 2.86
N SER A 301 -13.10 -2.43 2.88
CA SER A 301 -11.96 -3.31 3.07
C SER A 301 -11.11 -3.38 1.81
N LEU A 302 -9.80 -3.49 2.00
CA LEU A 302 -8.87 -3.81 0.91
C LEU A 302 -8.91 -5.28 0.52
N MET A 303 -9.51 -6.14 1.36
CA MET A 303 -9.79 -7.51 0.98
C MET A 303 -10.81 -7.51 -0.17
N PRO A 304 -10.47 -8.08 -1.35
CA PRO A 304 -11.38 -8.10 -2.48
C PRO A 304 -12.67 -8.86 -2.15
N ALA A 305 -13.79 -8.36 -2.63
CA ALA A 305 -15.03 -9.14 -2.66
C ALA A 305 -14.95 -10.23 -3.74
N GLY A 306 -15.79 -11.27 -3.63
CA GLY A 306 -15.93 -12.29 -4.67
C GLY A 306 -14.78 -13.28 -4.78
N LEU A 307 -13.89 -13.35 -3.78
CA LEU A 307 -12.77 -14.30 -3.74
C LEU A 307 -13.21 -15.78 -3.86
N LEU A 308 -14.47 -16.08 -3.53
CA LEU A 308 -15.04 -17.43 -3.56
C LEU A 308 -15.86 -17.72 -4.82
N ASP A 309 -16.14 -16.72 -5.67
CA ASP A 309 -17.17 -16.83 -6.72
C ASP A 309 -16.79 -17.78 -7.86
N GLU A 310 -15.50 -17.97 -8.08
CA GLU A 310 -14.95 -18.87 -9.11
C GLU A 310 -14.64 -20.27 -8.59
N LEU A 311 -14.94 -20.56 -7.32
CA LEU A 311 -14.62 -21.85 -6.72
C LEU A 311 -15.75 -22.86 -6.92
N GLU A 312 -15.40 -24.01 -7.50
CA GLU A 312 -16.29 -25.16 -7.61
C GLU A 312 -16.68 -25.72 -6.24
N PRO A 313 -17.80 -26.44 -6.11
CA PRO A 313 -18.27 -26.95 -4.82
C PRO A 313 -17.24 -27.76 -4.03
N GLN A 314 -16.42 -28.59 -4.70
CA GLN A 314 -15.34 -29.32 -4.02
C GLN A 314 -14.20 -28.41 -3.58
N GLN A 315 -13.86 -27.39 -4.37
CA GLN A 315 -12.82 -26.42 -4.02
C GLN A 315 -13.22 -25.57 -2.81
N LEU A 316 -14.51 -25.22 -2.69
CA LEU A 316 -15.05 -24.58 -1.49
C LEU A 316 -14.88 -25.48 -0.25
N ARG A 317 -15.26 -26.76 -0.36
CA ARG A 317 -15.06 -27.74 0.73
C ARG A 317 -13.59 -27.86 1.12
N ASP A 318 -12.70 -28.01 0.14
CA ASP A 318 -11.26 -28.14 0.36
C ASP A 318 -10.69 -26.88 1.03
N PHE A 319 -11.04 -25.69 0.53
CA PHE A 319 -10.61 -24.41 1.06
C PHE A 319 -11.01 -24.23 2.53
N PHE A 320 -12.29 -24.46 2.87
CA PHE A 320 -12.75 -24.38 4.25
C PHE A 320 -12.22 -25.52 5.13
N ALA A 321 -11.94 -26.70 4.57
CA ALA A 321 -11.25 -27.76 5.31
C ALA A 321 -9.85 -27.31 5.74
N TYR A 322 -9.09 -26.66 4.84
CA TYR A 322 -7.78 -26.10 5.18
C TYR A 322 -7.87 -24.94 6.18
N LEU A 323 -8.77 -23.97 5.95
CA LEU A 323 -8.94 -22.84 6.87
C LEU A 323 -9.32 -23.29 8.28
N ARG A 324 -9.93 -24.47 8.47
CA ARG A 324 -10.43 -24.93 9.77
C ARG A 324 -9.49 -25.89 10.49
N ILE A 325 -8.35 -26.28 9.91
CA ILE A 325 -7.38 -27.12 10.60
C ILE A 325 -6.76 -26.39 11.80
N ARG A 326 -6.50 -27.10 12.89
CA ARG A 326 -5.90 -26.54 14.11
C ARG A 326 -4.37 -26.50 14.08
N GLN A 327 -3.75 -27.36 13.26
CA GLN A 327 -2.31 -27.52 13.16
C GLN A 327 -1.89 -27.43 11.69
N PRO A 328 -0.68 -26.93 11.39
CA PRO A 328 -0.19 -26.92 10.03
C PRO A 328 -0.11 -28.34 9.46
N ILE A 329 -0.51 -28.51 8.20
CA ILE A 329 -0.24 -29.74 7.46
C ILE A 329 1.25 -29.77 7.08
N ALA A 330 1.87 -30.96 7.18
CA ALA A 330 3.22 -31.15 6.67
C ALA A 330 3.26 -30.80 5.18
N ALA A 331 4.28 -30.06 4.75
CA ALA A 331 4.53 -29.88 3.33
C ALA A 331 4.66 -31.28 2.68
N PRO A 332 4.03 -31.53 1.51
CA PRO A 332 4.22 -32.80 0.83
C PRO A 332 5.72 -33.01 0.62
N ALA A 333 6.22 -34.18 1.02
CA ALA A 333 7.62 -34.53 0.81
C ALA A 333 7.93 -34.38 -0.68
N THR A 334 8.82 -33.46 -1.02
CA THR A 334 9.36 -33.34 -2.38
C THR A 334 10.06 -34.65 -2.70
N ARG A 335 9.46 -35.45 -3.58
CA ARG A 335 10.14 -36.53 -4.29
C ARG A 335 10.85 -35.96 -5.51
#